data_AF-A0A3N0Y824-F1
#
_entry.id   AF-A0A3N0Y824-F1
#
_cell.length_a   1.000
_cell.length_b   1.000
_cell.length_c   1.000
_cell.angle_alpha   90.00
_cell.angle_beta   90.00
_cell.angle_gamma   90.00
#
_symmetry.space_group_name_H-M   'P 1'
#
loop_
_entity.id
_entity.type
_entity.pdbx_description
1 polymer ?
#
loop_
_entity_poly.entity_id
_entity_poly.type
_entity_poly.pdbx_seq_one_letter_code
_entity_poly.pdbx_strand_id
1 'polypeptide(L)'
;MGVMNEQEFEPGHRCNGQSPLHAIIGESESSATVILSRTTGPFKIPVISHSASCECLSNRKDYPSFFRTMASDYHQSTALAYIVKHLGWSWVGAVNSDNDYGNNGMAIFLKIAHEEGICVEYSVKFYRTEPEKLQKVLVEALKMVNFTIKTGDHVWFDSTGGAVAQYDVVNWQQDSDGSIQFKSVGYYDASLPPDQRFVLNTENIIWAGGQLEKPRSVCSESCPPGTRKAAQKGRPVCCYDCIPCAEGEISNETDVLFRVCNVSLACSPDTHAECSQSPMAHVLNTTERYNVPQFQPIRDEAAKF
;
A
#
# COMPACT_ATOMS: atom_id res chain seq x y z
N MET A 1 10.40 -31.84 9.66
CA MET A 1 9.88 -32.62 8.53
C MET A 1 9.62 -34.05 9.00
N GLY A 2 8.48 -34.63 8.66
CA GLY A 2 8.12 -36.01 8.98
C GLY A 2 7.62 -36.74 7.74
N VAL A 3 7.65 -38.07 7.78
CA VAL A 3 7.14 -38.94 6.72
C VAL A 3 6.02 -39.82 7.28
N MET A 4 4.94 -39.98 6.52
CA MET A 4 3.90 -40.95 6.82
C MET A 4 4.19 -42.23 6.03
N ASN A 5 4.53 -43.30 6.74
CA ASN A 5 4.76 -44.64 6.19
C ASN A 5 3.83 -45.64 6.88
N GLU A 6 3.60 -46.80 6.27
CA GLU A 6 2.95 -47.93 6.93
C GLU A 6 3.78 -48.43 8.13
N GLN A 7 3.12 -48.85 9.21
CA GLN A 7 3.75 -49.60 10.29
C GLN A 7 3.90 -51.06 9.85
N GLU A 8 5.14 -51.53 9.65
CA GLU A 8 5.40 -52.96 9.51
C GLU A 8 5.23 -53.64 10.87
N PHE A 9 4.21 -54.50 11.00
CA PHE A 9 4.07 -55.41 12.13
C PHE A 9 3.89 -56.84 11.62
N GLU A 10 5.00 -57.50 11.26
CA GLU A 10 5.06 -58.94 11.00
C GLU A 10 6.37 -59.52 11.57
N PRO A 11 6.31 -60.41 12.58
CA PRO A 11 7.50 -61.04 13.16
C PRO A 11 7.96 -62.19 12.24
N GLY A 12 8.75 -61.89 11.21
CA GLY A 12 9.24 -62.92 10.30
C GLY A 12 10.02 -62.41 9.09
N HIS A 13 11.25 -61.94 9.30
CA HIS A 13 12.35 -61.77 8.35
C HIS A 13 12.04 -61.95 6.84
N ARG A 14 11.76 -60.84 6.14
CA ARG A 14 12.42 -60.41 4.88
C ARG A 14 12.33 -58.89 4.72
N CYS A 15 13.44 -58.17 4.87
CA CYS A 15 13.54 -56.76 4.44
C CYS A 15 13.63 -56.69 2.91
N ASN A 16 12.52 -56.88 2.18
CA ASN A 16 12.54 -56.91 0.71
C ASN A 16 11.64 -55.85 0.03
N GLY A 17 11.24 -54.82 0.75
CA GLY A 17 10.65 -53.61 0.18
C GLY A 17 10.73 -52.50 1.22
N GLN A 18 11.18 -51.31 0.84
CA GLN A 18 11.00 -50.14 1.69
C GLN A 18 9.49 -49.89 1.79
N SER A 19 8.97 -49.68 3.00
CA SER A 19 7.55 -49.38 3.20
C SER A 19 7.17 -48.17 2.33
N PRO A 20 6.06 -48.22 1.57
CA PRO A 20 5.73 -47.14 0.65
C PRO A 20 5.48 -45.83 1.41
N LEU A 21 6.15 -44.77 0.95
CA LEU A 21 5.98 -43.42 1.48
C LEU A 21 4.62 -42.87 1.02
N HIS A 22 3.73 -42.61 1.97
CA HIS A 22 2.35 -42.17 1.68
C HIS A 22 2.21 -40.66 1.59
N ALA A 23 2.94 -39.92 2.44
CA ALA A 23 2.94 -38.46 2.44
C ALA A 23 4.15 -37.91 3.20
N ILE A 24 4.50 -36.66 2.93
CA ILE A 24 5.52 -35.89 3.66
C ILE A 24 4.83 -34.74 4.39
N ILE A 25 5.10 -34.56 5.67
CA ILE A 25 4.64 -33.43 6.47
C ILE A 25 5.80 -32.43 6.66
N GLY A 26 5.58 -31.19 6.26
CA GLY A 26 6.63 -30.18 6.10
C GLY A 26 6.99 -29.95 4.63
N GLU A 27 8.03 -29.19 4.31
CA GLU A 27 8.91 -28.39 5.17
C GLU A 27 8.20 -27.09 5.66
N SER A 28 8.78 -26.34 6.62
CA SER A 28 8.18 -25.12 7.16
C SER A 28 8.47 -23.87 6.31
N GLU A 29 9.68 -23.75 5.77
CA GLU A 29 10.14 -22.63 4.95
C GLU A 29 9.72 -22.82 3.49
N SER A 30 9.24 -21.73 2.88
CA SER A 30 8.61 -21.82 1.55
C SER A 30 9.60 -22.21 0.45
N SER A 31 10.83 -21.68 0.47
CA SER A 31 11.83 -21.95 -0.57
C SER A 31 12.28 -23.42 -0.53
N ALA A 32 12.53 -23.98 0.65
CA ALA A 32 12.82 -25.40 0.85
C ALA A 32 11.62 -26.27 0.45
N THR A 33 10.40 -25.83 0.76
CA THR A 33 9.17 -26.54 0.37
C THR A 33 8.94 -26.54 -1.15
N VAL A 34 9.32 -25.46 -1.85
CA VAL A 34 9.32 -25.41 -3.33
C VAL A 34 10.24 -26.48 -3.90
N ILE A 35 11.47 -26.59 -3.38
CA ILE A 35 12.45 -27.59 -3.82
C ILE A 35 11.92 -29.01 -3.54
N LEU A 36 11.40 -29.24 -2.34
CA LEU A 36 10.83 -30.53 -1.94
C LEU A 36 9.68 -30.93 -2.86
N SER A 37 8.72 -30.04 -3.07
CA SER A 37 7.52 -30.31 -3.86
C SER A 37 7.83 -30.56 -5.34
N ARG A 38 8.82 -29.87 -5.91
CA ARG A 38 9.31 -30.15 -7.28
C ARG A 38 9.98 -31.51 -7.40
N THR A 39 10.69 -31.92 -6.34
CA THR A 39 11.41 -33.20 -6.33
C THR A 39 10.44 -34.38 -6.16
N THR A 40 9.40 -34.24 -5.34
CA THR A 40 8.46 -35.31 -4.99
C THR A 40 7.24 -35.36 -5.91
N GLY A 41 6.92 -34.25 -6.59
CA GLY A 41 5.79 -34.12 -7.52
C GLY A 41 5.72 -35.18 -8.63
N PRO A 42 6.82 -35.51 -9.33
CA PRO A 42 6.83 -36.56 -10.36
C PRO A 42 6.43 -37.95 -9.83
N PHE A 43 6.71 -38.22 -8.55
CA PHE A 43 6.34 -39.47 -7.87
C PHE A 43 4.93 -39.44 -7.29
N LYS A 44 4.21 -38.32 -7.46
CA LYS A 44 2.86 -38.09 -6.91
C LYS A 44 2.79 -38.28 -5.39
N ILE A 45 3.90 -38.04 -4.69
CA ILE A 45 3.95 -38.11 -3.23
C ILE A 45 3.35 -36.80 -2.69
N PRO A 46 2.27 -36.86 -1.89
CA PRO A 46 1.69 -35.69 -1.25
C PRO A 46 2.66 -35.02 -0.27
N VAL A 47 2.78 -33.71 -0.35
CA VAL A 47 3.53 -32.87 0.59
C VAL A 47 2.54 -31.96 1.30
N ILE A 48 2.47 -32.02 2.63
CA ILE A 48 1.57 -31.22 3.47
C ILE A 48 2.41 -30.32 4.37
N SER A 49 2.60 -29.06 3.97
CA SER A 49 3.33 -28.10 4.80
C SER A 49 2.43 -27.48 5.86
N HIS A 50 2.96 -27.23 7.05
CA HIS A 50 2.23 -26.54 8.11
C HIS A 50 2.50 -25.02 8.15
N SER A 51 3.50 -24.54 7.39
CA SER A 51 3.97 -23.14 7.50
C SER A 51 4.44 -22.53 6.18
N ALA A 52 4.51 -23.27 5.08
CA ALA A 52 4.91 -22.72 3.78
C ALA A 52 3.72 -22.01 3.12
N SER A 53 3.57 -20.70 3.38
CA SER A 53 2.44 -19.89 2.91
C SER A 53 2.68 -19.14 1.60
N CYS A 54 3.86 -19.23 0.98
CA CYS A 54 4.13 -18.52 -0.27
C CYS A 54 3.05 -18.78 -1.33
N GLU A 55 2.52 -17.72 -1.94
CA GLU A 55 1.54 -17.87 -3.04
C GLU A 55 2.12 -18.64 -4.23
N CYS A 56 3.45 -18.64 -4.40
CA CYS A 56 4.14 -19.41 -5.41
C CYS A 56 3.85 -20.92 -5.36
N LEU A 57 3.49 -21.48 -4.20
CA LEU A 57 3.16 -22.90 -4.03
C LEU A 57 1.71 -23.25 -4.41
N SER A 58 0.87 -22.24 -4.69
CA SER A 58 -0.55 -22.44 -5.04
C SER A 58 -0.75 -22.97 -6.47
N ASN A 59 0.26 -22.90 -7.35
CA ASN A 59 0.13 -23.36 -8.74
C ASN A 59 0.05 -24.89 -8.85
N ARG A 60 -1.15 -25.42 -9.08
CA ARG A 60 -1.43 -26.86 -9.22
C ARG A 60 -0.79 -27.53 -10.42
N LYS A 61 -0.35 -26.78 -11.43
CA LYS A 61 0.40 -27.34 -12.57
C LYS A 61 1.84 -27.66 -12.16
N ASP A 62 2.46 -26.78 -11.37
CA ASP A 62 3.84 -26.94 -10.94
C ASP A 62 3.94 -27.82 -9.67
N TYR A 63 2.92 -27.76 -8.81
CA TYR A 63 2.86 -28.45 -7.52
C TYR A 63 1.55 -29.27 -7.37
N PRO A 64 1.35 -30.32 -8.19
CA PRO A 64 0.09 -31.07 -8.23
C PRO A 64 -0.22 -31.86 -6.96
N SER A 65 0.78 -32.22 -6.17
CA SER A 65 0.65 -32.99 -4.93
C SER A 65 0.97 -32.18 -3.66
N PHE A 66 1.00 -30.84 -3.76
CA PHE A 66 1.27 -29.97 -2.62
C PHE A 66 -0.01 -29.51 -1.91
N PHE A 67 0.01 -29.52 -0.58
CA PHE A 67 -1.05 -29.05 0.31
C PHE A 67 -0.42 -28.31 1.49
N ARG A 68 -1.19 -27.45 2.16
CA ARG A 68 -0.72 -26.75 3.35
C ARG A 68 -1.83 -26.41 4.34
N THR A 69 -1.54 -26.55 5.63
CA THR A 69 -2.46 -26.19 6.72
C THR A 69 -2.36 -24.69 7.05
N MET A 70 -2.02 -23.85 6.09
CA MET A 70 -1.92 -22.41 6.30
C MET A 70 -2.40 -21.70 5.04
N ALA A 71 -2.99 -20.53 5.23
CA ALA A 71 -3.45 -19.71 4.14
C ALA A 71 -2.28 -19.20 3.28
N SER A 72 -2.59 -18.83 2.04
CA SER A 72 -1.64 -18.14 1.17
C SER A 72 -1.33 -16.74 1.67
N ASP A 73 -0.06 -16.34 1.57
CA ASP A 73 0.38 -14.96 1.81
C ASP A 73 -0.27 -13.96 0.84
N TYR A 74 -0.88 -14.42 -0.26
CA TYR A 74 -1.68 -13.56 -1.13
C TYR A 74 -2.68 -12.73 -0.32
N HIS A 75 -3.38 -13.37 0.62
CA HIS A 75 -4.38 -12.72 1.45
C HIS A 75 -3.74 -11.80 2.49
N GLN A 76 -2.62 -12.21 3.09
CA GLN A 76 -1.90 -11.38 4.05
C GLN A 76 -1.34 -10.11 3.39
N SER A 77 -0.72 -10.22 2.22
CA SER A 77 -0.19 -9.09 1.46
C SER A 77 -1.29 -8.15 0.98
N THR A 78 -2.46 -8.68 0.62
CA THR A 78 -3.66 -7.89 0.30
C THR A 78 -4.16 -7.13 1.53
N ALA A 79 -4.31 -7.80 2.66
CA ALA A 79 -4.78 -7.19 3.91
C ALA A 79 -3.85 -6.06 4.36
N LEU A 80 -2.53 -6.22 4.23
CA LEU A 80 -1.56 -5.17 4.54
C LEU A 80 -1.79 -3.89 3.72
N ALA A 81 -2.03 -4.01 2.41
CA ALA A 81 -2.33 -2.85 1.57
C ALA A 81 -3.65 -2.17 1.98
N TYR A 82 -4.67 -2.95 2.34
CA TYR A 82 -5.95 -2.42 2.82
C TYR A 82 -5.85 -1.74 4.19
N ILE A 83 -4.99 -2.22 5.09
CA ILE A 83 -4.68 -1.52 6.34
C ILE A 83 -4.11 -0.13 6.03
N VAL A 84 -3.10 -0.05 5.16
CA VAL A 84 -2.47 1.22 4.78
C VAL A 84 -3.48 2.18 4.16
N LYS A 85 -4.30 1.69 3.23
CA LYS A 85 -5.39 2.46 2.59
C LYS A 85 -6.39 2.97 3.62
N HIS A 86 -6.88 2.10 4.51
CA HIS A 86 -7.89 2.44 5.49
C HIS A 86 -7.37 3.49 6.50
N LEU A 87 -6.08 3.44 6.83
CA LEU A 87 -5.42 4.45 7.65
C LEU A 87 -5.17 5.77 6.90
N GLY A 88 -5.49 5.87 5.61
CA GLY A 88 -5.29 7.07 4.81
C GLY A 88 -3.82 7.42 4.61
N TRP A 89 -2.93 6.42 4.71
CA TRP A 89 -1.51 6.58 4.43
C TRP A 89 -1.25 6.40 2.94
N SER A 90 -0.47 7.31 2.34
CA SER A 90 -0.10 7.27 0.93
C SER A 90 1.40 7.07 0.71
N TRP A 91 2.18 7.01 1.80
CA TRP A 91 3.63 6.93 1.75
C TRP A 91 4.16 5.93 2.76
N VAL A 92 4.80 4.86 2.29
CA VAL A 92 5.29 3.78 3.16
C VAL A 92 6.68 3.29 2.74
N GLY A 93 7.41 2.71 3.68
CA GLY A 93 8.58 1.89 3.42
C GLY A 93 8.23 0.41 3.47
N ALA A 94 8.93 -0.42 2.69
CA ALA A 94 8.64 -1.85 2.61
C ALA A 94 9.93 -2.68 2.79
N VAL A 95 9.84 -3.75 3.57
CA VAL A 95 10.98 -4.63 3.90
C VAL A 95 10.55 -6.08 3.78
N ASN A 96 11.34 -6.94 3.13
CA ASN A 96 11.06 -8.38 3.04
C ASN A 96 12.31 -9.25 3.14
N SER A 97 12.13 -10.52 3.50
CA SER A 97 13.22 -11.50 3.38
C SER A 97 13.52 -11.77 1.89
N ASP A 98 14.80 -11.88 1.53
CA ASP A 98 15.21 -12.23 0.16
C ASP A 98 15.16 -13.74 -0.06
N ASN A 99 13.94 -14.26 -0.14
CA ASN A 99 13.63 -15.66 -0.42
C ASN A 99 12.26 -15.77 -1.12
N ASP A 100 11.82 -16.98 -1.47
CA ASP A 100 10.57 -17.17 -2.21
C ASP A 100 9.35 -16.59 -1.46
N TYR A 101 9.30 -16.82 -0.14
CA TYR A 101 8.26 -16.27 0.75
C TYR A 101 8.18 -14.73 0.67
N GLY A 102 9.27 -14.06 1.04
CA GLY A 102 9.27 -12.60 1.16
C GLY A 102 9.13 -11.91 -0.20
N ASN A 103 9.75 -12.46 -1.24
CA ASN A 103 9.70 -11.86 -2.58
C ASN A 103 8.31 -11.96 -3.22
N ASN A 104 7.62 -13.10 -3.09
CA ASN A 104 6.26 -13.24 -3.63
C ASN A 104 5.26 -12.38 -2.85
N GLY A 105 5.31 -12.40 -1.51
CA GLY A 105 4.44 -11.56 -0.69
C GLY A 105 4.65 -10.07 -0.98
N MET A 106 5.91 -9.63 -1.07
CA MET A 106 6.21 -8.23 -1.41
C MET A 106 5.72 -7.84 -2.80
N ALA A 107 5.88 -8.70 -3.82
CA ALA A 107 5.37 -8.42 -5.16
C ALA A 107 3.85 -8.22 -5.17
N ILE A 108 3.11 -9.03 -4.40
CA ILE A 108 1.65 -8.91 -4.24
C ILE A 108 1.31 -7.60 -3.53
N PHE A 109 1.98 -7.29 -2.41
CA PHE A 109 1.77 -6.04 -1.69
C PHE A 109 2.03 -4.81 -2.56
N LEU A 110 3.16 -4.75 -3.27
CA LEU A 110 3.52 -3.62 -4.15
C LEU A 110 2.50 -3.41 -5.26
N LYS A 111 1.98 -4.51 -5.84
CA LYS A 111 0.93 -4.44 -6.85
C LYS A 111 -0.35 -3.80 -6.29
N ILE A 112 -0.84 -4.33 -5.16
CA ILE A 112 -2.09 -3.85 -4.56
C ILE A 112 -1.93 -2.43 -4.02
N ALA A 113 -0.78 -2.11 -3.42
CA ALA A 113 -0.44 -0.76 -2.98
C ALA A 113 -0.53 0.23 -4.15
N HIS A 114 0.05 -0.11 -5.31
CA HIS A 114 -0.04 0.73 -6.51
C HIS A 114 -1.49 0.91 -7.01
N GLU A 115 -2.27 -0.18 -7.06
CA GLU A 115 -3.70 -0.14 -7.44
C GLU A 115 -4.52 0.74 -6.50
N GLU A 116 -4.11 0.82 -5.23
CA GLU A 116 -4.74 1.63 -4.19
C GLU A 116 -4.13 3.03 -4.02
N GLY A 117 -3.24 3.45 -4.93
CA GLY A 117 -2.64 4.79 -4.92
C GLY A 117 -1.62 5.04 -3.80
N ILE A 118 -1.09 3.98 -3.20
CA ILE A 118 -0.05 4.03 -2.16
C ILE A 118 1.32 4.00 -2.84
N CYS A 119 2.17 4.98 -2.53
CA CYS A 119 3.54 5.00 -3.01
C CYS A 119 4.51 4.42 -1.97
N VAL A 120 5.51 3.69 -2.45
CA VAL A 120 6.55 3.04 -1.64
C VAL A 120 7.88 3.76 -1.88
N GLU A 121 8.44 4.39 -0.84
CA GLU A 121 9.71 5.15 -0.95
C GLU A 121 10.89 4.22 -1.18
N TYR A 122 10.94 3.13 -0.42
CA TYR A 122 11.98 2.13 -0.51
C TYR A 122 11.40 0.74 -0.32
N SER A 123 11.94 -0.22 -1.07
CA SER A 123 11.73 -1.64 -0.88
C SER A 123 13.09 -2.30 -0.71
N VAL A 124 13.37 -2.79 0.50
CA VAL A 124 14.67 -3.38 0.85
C VAL A 124 14.52 -4.85 1.23
N LYS A 125 15.51 -5.64 0.86
CA LYS A 125 15.52 -7.07 1.15
C LYS A 125 16.60 -7.44 2.16
N PHE A 126 16.36 -8.48 2.94
CA PHE A 126 17.34 -8.99 3.90
C PHE A 126 17.46 -10.52 3.86
N TYR A 127 18.67 -11.04 4.09
CA TYR A 127 18.88 -12.48 4.31
C TYR A 127 18.80 -12.79 5.80
N ARG A 128 17.98 -13.79 6.18
CA ARG A 128 17.91 -14.27 7.56
C ARG A 128 19.24 -14.81 8.08
N THR A 129 20.11 -15.28 7.18
CA THR A 129 21.41 -15.92 7.48
C THR A 129 22.57 -14.95 7.64
N GLU A 130 22.38 -13.65 7.40
CA GLU A 130 23.44 -12.63 7.54
C GLU A 130 23.14 -11.70 8.73
N PRO A 131 23.29 -12.15 9.99
CA PRO A 131 22.83 -11.42 11.17
C PRO A 131 23.47 -10.03 11.35
N GLU A 132 24.69 -9.78 10.86
CA GLU A 132 25.32 -8.44 10.90
C GLU A 132 24.67 -7.45 9.91
N LYS A 133 24.32 -7.91 8.70
CA LYS A 133 23.50 -7.13 7.76
C LYS A 133 22.04 -7.04 8.22
N LEU A 134 21.55 -8.09 8.87
CA LEU A 134 20.26 -8.09 9.55
C LEU A 134 20.28 -6.95 10.56
N GLN A 135 21.22 -6.89 11.51
CA GLN A 135 21.31 -5.79 12.47
C GLN A 135 21.44 -4.41 11.79
N LYS A 136 22.09 -4.27 10.63
CA LYS A 136 22.12 -2.99 9.91
C LYS A 136 20.78 -2.63 9.26
N VAL A 137 20.19 -3.52 8.46
CA VAL A 137 18.86 -3.32 7.83
C VAL A 137 17.78 -3.18 8.89
N LEU A 138 17.88 -3.95 9.97
CA LEU A 138 16.97 -4.03 11.09
C LEU A 138 17.23 -2.90 12.10
N VAL A 139 18.41 -2.30 12.25
CA VAL A 139 18.60 -1.06 13.04
C VAL A 139 18.25 0.17 12.21
N GLU A 140 18.47 0.16 10.90
CA GLU A 140 17.96 1.20 10.00
C GLU A 140 16.43 1.15 9.87
N ALA A 141 15.81 -0.05 9.89
CA ALA A 141 14.37 -0.24 9.85
C ALA A 141 13.66 -0.28 11.22
N LEU A 142 14.22 -0.90 12.28
CA LEU A 142 13.65 -0.93 13.65
C LEU A 142 14.06 0.24 14.53
N LYS A 143 14.93 1.16 14.08
CA LYS A 143 14.80 2.58 14.48
C LYS A 143 13.39 3.11 14.20
N MET A 144 12.56 2.35 13.46
CA MET A 144 11.16 2.57 13.16
C MET A 144 10.24 1.37 13.52
N VAL A 145 10.38 0.72 14.71
CA VAL A 145 9.39 -0.14 15.49
C VAL A 145 9.84 -1.61 15.76
N ASN A 146 9.37 -2.30 16.84
CA ASN A 146 9.89 -3.60 17.39
C ASN A 146 8.81 -4.62 17.92
N PHE A 147 9.21 -5.92 18.07
CA PHE A 147 8.81 -7.10 18.92
C PHE A 147 8.18 -8.41 18.31
N THR A 148 7.84 -9.46 19.13
CA THR A 148 7.51 -10.87 18.75
C THR A 148 6.55 -11.65 19.71
N ILE A 149 6.04 -12.83 19.29
CA ILE A 149 4.79 -13.54 19.73
C ILE A 149 5.02 -15.06 19.98
N LYS A 150 4.07 -15.77 20.66
CA LYS A 150 3.76 -17.22 20.48
C LYS A 150 2.26 -17.55 20.78
N THR A 151 1.59 -18.31 19.90
CA THR A 151 0.16 -18.75 20.01
C THR A 151 -0.05 -20.17 19.45
N GLY A 152 -1.21 -20.78 19.71
CA GLY A 152 -1.66 -22.04 19.10
C GLY A 152 -3.18 -22.09 18.93
N ASP A 153 -3.65 -22.51 17.74
CA ASP A 153 -5.05 -22.83 17.37
C ASP A 153 -5.12 -23.66 16.05
N HIS A 154 -6.31 -24.20 15.68
CA HIS A 154 -6.58 -25.29 14.70
C HIS A 154 -7.11 -24.87 13.30
N VAL A 155 -6.95 -25.76 12.28
CA VAL A 155 -7.05 -25.48 10.81
C VAL A 155 -7.88 -26.51 9.98
N TRP A 156 -8.49 -26.10 8.84
CA TRP A 156 -9.00 -26.94 7.72
C TRP A 156 -8.61 -26.40 6.31
N PHE A 157 -8.90 -27.10 5.18
CA PHE A 157 -8.33 -26.84 3.82
C PHE A 157 -9.36 -26.57 2.69
N ASP A 158 -8.95 -25.88 1.61
CA ASP A 158 -9.71 -25.46 0.42
C ASP A 158 -9.25 -26.13 -0.91
N SER A 159 -9.82 -25.71 -2.06
CA SER A 159 -9.53 -26.28 -3.40
C SER A 159 -8.12 -26.00 -3.95
N THR A 160 -7.44 -24.96 -3.44
CA THR A 160 -6.00 -24.71 -3.67
C THR A 160 -5.12 -25.52 -2.72
N GLY A 161 -5.74 -26.38 -1.89
CA GLY A 161 -5.11 -27.13 -0.82
C GLY A 161 -4.49 -26.25 0.26
N GLY A 162 -4.88 -24.98 0.34
CA GLY A 162 -4.54 -24.06 1.41
C GLY A 162 -5.66 -23.98 2.44
N ALA A 163 -5.39 -23.48 3.64
CA ALA A 163 -6.45 -23.18 4.59
C ALA A 163 -7.23 -21.91 4.18
N VAL A 164 -8.52 -21.84 4.51
CA VAL A 164 -9.32 -20.61 4.30
C VAL A 164 -8.67 -19.47 5.10
N ALA A 165 -8.38 -18.35 4.43
CA ALA A 165 -7.61 -17.26 5.02
C ALA A 165 -8.47 -16.34 5.88
N GLN A 166 -8.38 -16.51 7.19
CA GLN A 166 -8.88 -15.59 8.19
C GLN A 166 -7.70 -15.09 9.03
N TYR A 167 -7.58 -13.77 9.18
CA TYR A 167 -6.54 -13.12 9.97
C TYR A 167 -7.17 -12.16 10.96
N ASP A 168 -6.66 -12.15 12.18
CA ASP A 168 -6.90 -11.03 13.10
C ASP A 168 -5.88 -9.92 12.83
N VAL A 169 -6.35 -8.67 12.85
CA VAL A 169 -5.48 -7.51 12.93
C VAL A 169 -5.24 -7.23 14.40
N VAL A 170 -4.02 -7.47 14.87
CA VAL A 170 -3.64 -7.28 16.27
C VAL A 170 -2.82 -6.00 16.45
N ASN A 171 -3.19 -5.18 17.43
CA ASN A 171 -2.42 -4.01 17.87
C ASN A 171 -1.69 -4.32 19.18
N TRP A 172 -0.47 -3.83 19.24
CA TRP A 172 0.56 -4.18 20.21
C TRP A 172 0.59 -3.08 21.28
N GLN A 173 -0.12 -3.29 22.40
CA GLN A 173 -0.38 -2.24 23.41
C GLN A 173 0.38 -2.52 24.70
N GLN A 174 1.12 -1.53 25.19
CA GLN A 174 1.81 -1.63 26.47
C GLN A 174 0.83 -1.37 27.62
N ASP A 175 0.76 -2.31 28.57
CA ASP A 175 -0.04 -2.16 29.78
C ASP A 175 0.73 -1.35 30.85
N SER A 176 0.03 -0.95 31.91
CA SER A 176 0.56 -0.18 33.04
C SER A 176 1.74 -0.84 33.77
N ASP A 177 1.85 -2.17 33.69
CA ASP A 177 2.96 -2.96 34.24
C ASP A 177 4.17 -3.06 33.29
N GLY A 178 4.08 -2.46 32.09
CA GLY A 178 5.10 -2.49 31.06
C GLY A 178 5.06 -3.73 30.16
N SER A 179 4.18 -4.70 30.44
CA SER A 179 3.94 -5.86 29.58
C SER A 179 3.30 -5.46 28.26
N ILE A 180 3.45 -6.30 27.24
CA ILE A 180 2.83 -6.03 25.95
C ILE A 180 1.68 -6.99 25.69
N GLN A 181 0.51 -6.41 25.43
CA GLN A 181 -0.73 -7.10 25.16
C GLN A 181 -1.06 -7.03 23.67
N PHE A 182 -1.41 -8.19 23.09
CA PHE A 182 -1.87 -8.28 21.71
C PHE A 182 -3.39 -8.14 21.69
N LYS A 183 -3.90 -6.93 21.44
CA LYS A 183 -5.34 -6.70 21.34
C LYS A 183 -5.79 -6.80 19.89
N SER A 184 -6.78 -7.65 19.62
CA SER A 184 -7.45 -7.67 18.32
C SER A 184 -8.20 -6.34 18.13
N VAL A 185 -7.93 -5.67 17.00
CA VAL A 185 -8.52 -4.38 16.61
C VAL A 185 -9.25 -4.46 15.28
N GLY A 186 -9.27 -5.63 14.64
CA GLY A 186 -9.87 -5.83 13.34
C GLY A 186 -9.67 -7.25 12.85
N TYR A 187 -10.17 -7.54 11.66
CA TYR A 187 -9.99 -8.83 11.00
C TYR A 187 -9.96 -8.68 9.48
N TYR A 188 -9.38 -9.69 8.84
CA TYR A 188 -9.50 -9.94 7.42
C TYR A 188 -10.04 -11.36 7.20
N ASP A 189 -11.09 -11.52 6.41
CA ASP A 189 -11.68 -12.81 6.07
C ASP A 189 -11.86 -12.94 4.55
N ALA A 190 -11.08 -13.84 3.94
CA ALA A 190 -11.12 -14.08 2.49
C ALA A 190 -12.41 -14.76 2.01
N SER A 191 -13.19 -15.38 2.91
CA SER A 191 -14.44 -16.07 2.56
C SER A 191 -15.59 -15.10 2.25
N LEU A 192 -15.48 -13.85 2.69
CA LEU A 192 -16.53 -12.83 2.53
C LEU A 192 -16.46 -12.11 1.17
N PRO A 193 -17.51 -11.36 0.77
CA PRO A 193 -17.47 -10.45 -0.38
C PRO A 193 -16.46 -9.30 -0.19
N PRO A 194 -15.85 -8.74 -1.26
CA PRO A 194 -14.74 -7.76 -1.17
C PRO A 194 -14.97 -6.56 -0.24
N ASP A 195 -16.20 -6.06 -0.16
CA ASP A 195 -16.63 -4.95 0.69
C ASP A 195 -16.69 -5.29 2.19
N GLN A 196 -16.72 -6.58 2.53
CA GLN A 196 -16.87 -7.09 3.90
C GLN A 196 -15.65 -7.87 4.39
N ARG A 197 -14.65 -8.09 3.53
CA ARG A 197 -13.45 -8.88 3.86
C ARG A 197 -12.58 -8.25 4.92
N PHE A 198 -12.68 -6.94 5.15
CA PHE A 198 -11.77 -6.22 6.02
C PHE A 198 -12.51 -5.25 6.92
N VAL A 199 -12.26 -5.37 8.22
CA VAL A 199 -12.76 -4.44 9.24
C VAL A 199 -11.60 -4.04 10.13
N LEU A 200 -11.44 -2.75 10.36
CA LEU A 200 -10.47 -2.20 11.31
C LEU A 200 -11.16 -1.15 12.18
N ASN A 201 -11.12 -1.36 13.50
CA ASN A 201 -11.60 -0.38 14.45
C ASN A 201 -10.42 0.49 14.91
N THR A 202 -10.29 1.66 14.30
CA THR A 202 -9.21 2.60 14.60
C THR A 202 -9.28 3.20 16.01
N GLU A 203 -10.46 3.25 16.62
CA GLU A 203 -10.63 3.79 17.99
C GLU A 203 -9.99 2.89 19.05
N ASN A 204 -9.83 1.60 18.74
CA ASN A 204 -9.21 0.63 19.63
C ASN A 204 -7.67 0.56 19.47
N ILE A 205 -7.09 1.31 18.53
CA ILE A 205 -5.66 1.31 18.26
C ILE A 205 -4.96 2.33 19.16
N ILE A 206 -3.93 1.88 19.87
CA ILE A 206 -3.00 2.74 20.59
C ILE A 206 -1.71 2.80 19.80
N TRP A 207 -1.28 4.01 19.45
CA TRP A 207 -0.09 4.28 18.67
C TRP A 207 1.13 4.50 19.56
N ALA A 208 2.31 4.62 18.93
CA ALA A 208 3.57 4.81 19.63
C ALA A 208 3.49 6.01 20.60
N GLY A 209 4.01 5.82 21.81
CA GLY A 209 3.94 6.84 22.87
C GLY A 209 2.55 7.02 23.50
N GLY A 210 1.61 6.09 23.27
CA GLY A 210 0.26 6.14 23.86
C GLY A 210 -0.71 7.07 23.13
N GLN A 211 -0.37 7.50 21.91
CA GLN A 211 -1.24 8.38 21.12
C GLN A 211 -2.50 7.64 20.66
N LEU A 212 -3.65 8.33 20.67
CA LEU A 212 -4.93 7.81 20.16
C LEU A 212 -5.17 8.23 18.71
N GLU A 213 -4.55 9.32 18.28
CA GLU A 213 -4.62 9.77 16.90
C GLU A 213 -3.61 9.01 16.04
N LYS A 214 -4.06 8.58 14.87
CA LYS A 214 -3.19 7.89 13.91
C LYS A 214 -2.05 8.82 13.46
N PRO A 215 -0.81 8.32 13.33
CA PRO A 215 0.27 9.11 12.78
C PRO A 215 0.00 9.40 11.30
N ARG A 216 0.58 10.47 10.81
CA ARG A 216 0.44 10.88 9.42
C ARG A 216 1.59 10.34 8.58
N SER A 217 1.27 9.70 7.45
CA SER A 217 2.26 9.12 6.53
C SER A 217 1.94 9.51 5.07
N VAL A 218 2.43 10.68 4.68
CA VAL A 218 2.31 11.25 3.32
C VAL A 218 3.68 11.75 2.87
N CYS A 219 3.94 11.76 1.56
CA CYS A 219 5.18 12.31 1.02
C CYS A 219 5.15 13.85 0.96
N SER A 220 4.04 14.39 0.45
CA SER A 220 3.79 15.82 0.33
C SER A 220 2.49 16.20 1.03
N GLU A 221 2.45 17.42 1.57
CA GLU A 221 1.24 18.05 2.07
C GLU A 221 0.20 18.24 0.96
N SER A 222 -1.07 18.38 1.33
CA SER A 222 -2.09 18.80 0.37
C SER A 222 -1.83 20.25 -0.04
N CYS A 223 -1.96 20.52 -1.34
CA CYS A 223 -1.75 21.84 -1.90
C CYS A 223 -2.92 22.76 -1.55
N PRO A 224 -2.67 23.91 -0.88
CA PRO A 224 -3.72 24.85 -0.53
C PRO A 224 -4.32 25.53 -1.77
N PRO A 225 -5.52 26.12 -1.65
CA PRO A 225 -6.10 26.94 -2.71
C PRO A 225 -5.11 28.00 -3.21
N GLY A 226 -5.14 28.28 -4.51
CA GLY A 226 -4.17 29.13 -5.19
C GLY A 226 -2.92 28.42 -5.70
N THR A 227 -2.70 27.17 -5.29
CA THR A 227 -1.57 26.35 -5.74
C THR A 227 -2.04 25.09 -6.47
N ARG A 228 -1.16 24.55 -7.32
CA ARG A 228 -1.36 23.31 -8.06
C ARG A 228 -0.22 22.33 -7.80
N LYS A 229 -0.53 21.04 -7.88
CA LYS A 229 0.48 19.98 -7.78
C LYS A 229 1.42 20.03 -8.99
N ALA A 230 2.72 19.93 -8.72
CA ALA A 230 3.74 19.72 -9.73
C ALA A 230 4.54 18.48 -9.38
N ALA A 231 4.59 17.52 -10.31
CA ALA A 231 5.31 16.28 -10.10
C ALA A 231 6.81 16.54 -9.89
N GLN A 232 7.37 15.97 -8.83
CA GLN A 232 8.80 16.01 -8.59
C GLN A 232 9.52 15.02 -9.52
N LYS A 233 10.47 15.52 -10.32
CA LYS A 233 11.20 14.68 -11.27
C LYS A 233 12.00 13.59 -10.53
N GLY A 234 11.74 12.33 -10.87
CA GLY A 234 12.43 11.18 -10.28
C GLY A 234 11.85 10.70 -8.94
N ARG A 235 10.74 11.28 -8.46
CA ARG A 235 10.00 10.84 -7.28
C ARG A 235 8.65 10.20 -7.68
N PRO A 236 8.04 9.37 -6.81
CA PRO A 236 6.72 8.79 -7.06
C PRO A 236 5.62 9.86 -7.14
N VAL A 237 4.47 9.52 -7.74
CA VAL A 237 3.34 10.45 -7.97
C VAL A 237 2.78 11.06 -6.68
N CYS A 238 2.94 10.39 -5.54
CA CYS A 238 2.54 10.89 -4.23
C CYS A 238 3.40 12.05 -3.72
N CYS A 239 4.56 12.29 -4.33
CA CYS A 239 5.50 13.36 -4.00
C CYS A 239 5.43 14.46 -5.06
N TYR A 240 4.99 15.63 -4.63
CA TYR A 240 4.80 16.79 -5.49
C TYR A 240 5.09 18.09 -4.74
N ASP A 241 5.39 19.13 -5.51
CA ASP A 241 5.50 20.50 -5.02
C ASP A 241 4.19 21.24 -5.24
N CYS A 242 3.85 22.14 -4.33
CA CYS A 242 2.72 23.05 -4.51
C CYS A 242 3.23 24.35 -5.13
N ILE A 243 2.94 24.52 -6.42
CA ILE A 243 3.38 25.70 -7.18
C ILE A 243 2.18 26.65 -7.33
N PRO A 244 2.36 27.97 -7.16
CA PRO A 244 1.31 28.94 -7.45
C PRO A 244 0.73 28.77 -8.86
N CYS A 245 -0.58 28.99 -9.00
CA CYS A 245 -1.22 28.97 -10.32
C CYS A 245 -0.66 30.11 -11.19
N ALA A 246 -0.61 29.89 -12.51
CA ALA A 246 -0.19 30.96 -13.41
C ALA A 246 -1.26 32.06 -13.48
N GLU A 247 -0.90 33.20 -14.08
CA GLU A 247 -1.87 34.26 -14.36
C GLU A 247 -2.99 33.75 -15.29
N GLY A 248 -4.25 33.98 -14.91
CA GLY A 248 -5.42 33.43 -15.62
C GLY A 248 -5.85 32.03 -15.15
N GLU A 249 -5.05 31.37 -14.30
CA GLU A 249 -5.37 30.08 -13.69
C GLU A 249 -5.76 30.24 -12.21
N ILE A 250 -6.69 29.40 -11.75
CA ILE A 250 -7.12 29.32 -10.36
C ILE A 250 -7.17 27.88 -9.84
N SER A 251 -7.04 27.74 -8.53
CA SER A 251 -7.29 26.50 -7.79
C SER A 251 -8.13 26.84 -6.56
N ASN A 252 -9.43 26.54 -6.63
CA ASN A 252 -10.40 26.93 -5.60
C ASN A 252 -10.54 25.89 -4.47
N GLU A 253 -10.08 24.65 -4.71
CA GLU A 253 -10.15 23.53 -3.77
C GLU A 253 -8.74 23.02 -3.49
N THR A 254 -8.56 22.31 -2.37
CA THR A 254 -7.30 21.61 -2.06
C THR A 254 -7.08 20.49 -3.06
N ASP A 255 -5.82 20.29 -3.47
CA ASP A 255 -5.38 19.13 -4.27
C ASP A 255 -5.99 18.95 -5.68
N VAL A 256 -6.64 19.96 -6.26
CA VAL A 256 -7.16 19.93 -7.64
C VAL A 256 -6.13 20.40 -8.68
N LEU A 257 -6.33 19.94 -9.92
CA LEU A 257 -5.72 20.59 -11.08
C LEU A 257 -6.28 22.00 -11.26
N PHE A 258 -5.42 22.91 -11.73
CA PHE A 258 -5.80 24.29 -12.03
C PHE A 258 -6.96 24.37 -13.05
N ARG A 259 -7.77 25.42 -12.94
CA ARG A 259 -8.83 25.79 -13.87
C ARG A 259 -8.53 27.16 -14.46
N VAL A 260 -9.00 27.44 -15.66
CA VAL A 260 -8.79 28.74 -16.33
C VAL A 260 -10.01 29.64 -16.10
N CYS A 261 -9.80 30.92 -15.77
CA CYS A 261 -10.90 31.89 -15.67
C CYS A 261 -11.53 32.16 -17.04
N ASN A 262 -12.84 32.42 -17.05
CA ASN A 262 -13.52 32.85 -18.27
C ASN A 262 -13.00 34.23 -18.70
N VAL A 263 -13.05 34.56 -19.99
CA VAL A 263 -12.46 35.78 -20.58
C VAL A 263 -12.98 37.09 -19.95
N SER A 264 -14.18 37.06 -19.37
CA SER A 264 -14.82 38.18 -18.68
C SER A 264 -14.43 38.34 -17.20
N LEU A 265 -13.60 37.45 -16.67
CA LEU A 265 -13.17 37.39 -15.27
C LEU A 265 -11.64 37.48 -15.18
N ALA A 266 -11.13 38.03 -14.09
CA ALA A 266 -9.71 38.10 -13.74
C ALA A 266 -9.43 37.25 -12.49
N CYS A 267 -8.20 36.77 -12.35
CA CYS A 267 -7.76 36.06 -11.14
C CYS A 267 -7.63 37.02 -9.96
N SER A 268 -7.91 36.53 -8.75
CA SER A 268 -7.50 37.20 -7.51
C SER A 268 -5.97 37.39 -7.52
N PRO A 269 -5.45 38.63 -7.46
CA PRO A 269 -4.04 38.94 -7.69
C PRO A 269 -3.10 38.37 -6.62
N ASP A 270 -3.60 38.10 -5.42
CA ASP A 270 -2.78 37.62 -4.31
C ASP A 270 -2.98 36.12 -4.03
N THR A 271 -4.19 35.60 -4.25
CA THR A 271 -4.54 34.26 -3.80
C THR A 271 -4.67 33.25 -4.93
N HIS A 272 -4.90 33.66 -6.18
CA HIS A 272 -5.20 32.76 -7.31
C HIS A 272 -6.26 31.67 -6.99
N ALA A 273 -7.09 31.89 -5.96
CA ALA A 273 -8.07 30.92 -5.49
C ALA A 273 -9.42 31.07 -6.19
N GLU A 274 -9.71 32.28 -6.67
CA GLU A 274 -11.02 32.65 -7.23
C GLU A 274 -10.87 33.55 -8.45
N CYS A 275 -11.87 33.48 -9.34
CA CYS A 275 -12.06 34.41 -10.45
C CYS A 275 -13.05 35.51 -10.01
N SER A 276 -12.69 36.77 -10.18
CA SER A 276 -13.55 37.93 -9.93
C SER A 276 -13.76 38.74 -11.21
N GLN A 277 -14.75 39.64 -11.26
CA GLN A 277 -14.92 40.50 -12.44
C GLN A 277 -13.69 41.39 -12.62
N SER A 278 -13.16 41.44 -13.85
CA SER A 278 -12.02 42.30 -14.16
C SER A 278 -12.38 43.76 -13.87
N PRO A 279 -11.52 44.54 -13.17
CA PRO A 279 -11.73 45.97 -12.96
C PRO A 279 -11.94 46.72 -14.29
N MET A 280 -11.37 46.21 -15.40
CA MET A 280 -11.51 46.77 -16.74
C MET A 280 -12.93 46.58 -17.34
N ALA A 281 -13.67 45.57 -16.90
CA ALA A 281 -15.06 45.36 -17.34
C ALA A 281 -16.01 46.40 -16.73
N HIS A 282 -15.67 46.95 -15.56
CA HIS A 282 -16.41 48.05 -14.95
C HIS A 282 -16.19 49.38 -15.66
N VAL A 283 -14.99 49.62 -16.20
CA VAL A 283 -14.65 50.87 -16.92
C VAL A 283 -15.36 50.97 -18.28
N LEU A 284 -15.59 49.84 -18.96
CA LEU A 284 -16.32 49.84 -20.24
C LEU A 284 -17.84 50.07 -20.11
N ASN A 285 -18.39 49.99 -18.88
CA ASN A 285 -19.83 50.18 -18.64
C ASN A 285 -20.17 51.56 -18.04
N THR A 286 -19.15 52.37 -17.73
CA THR A 286 -19.30 53.80 -17.45
C THR A 286 -18.88 54.58 -18.70
N THR A 287 -19.75 54.63 -19.71
CA THR A 287 -19.74 55.76 -20.65
C THR A 287 -20.02 57.04 -19.86
N GLU A 288 -18.98 57.65 -19.30
CA GLU A 288 -19.01 59.05 -18.93
C GLU A 288 -19.25 59.83 -20.21
N ARG A 289 -20.42 60.50 -20.29
CA ARG A 289 -20.68 61.55 -21.26
C ARG A 289 -19.74 62.72 -20.96
N TYR A 290 -18.50 62.63 -21.41
CA TYR A 290 -17.67 63.82 -21.52
C TYR A 290 -18.15 64.63 -22.72
N ASN A 291 -18.74 65.79 -22.41
CA ASN A 291 -19.01 66.85 -23.38
C ASN A 291 -17.73 67.18 -24.14
N VAL A 292 -17.74 66.96 -25.44
CA VAL A 292 -16.70 67.45 -26.36
C VAL A 292 -16.82 68.98 -26.42
N PRO A 293 -15.78 69.76 -26.07
CA PRO A 293 -15.80 71.20 -26.32
C PRO A 293 -15.76 71.44 -27.83
N GLN A 294 -16.74 72.19 -28.36
CA GLN A 294 -16.72 72.69 -29.72
C GLN A 294 -15.50 73.61 -29.92
N PHE A 295 -14.56 73.19 -30.78
CA PHE A 295 -13.50 74.06 -31.29
C PHE A 295 -14.10 75.11 -32.23
N GLN A 296 -13.94 76.40 -31.91
CA GLN A 296 -14.16 77.50 -32.85
C GLN A 296 -12.97 77.59 -33.83
N PRO A 297 -13.19 77.76 -35.14
CA PRO A 297 -12.09 77.91 -36.09
C PRO A 297 -11.48 79.31 -36.03
N ILE A 298 -10.14 79.35 -36.02
CA ILE A 298 -9.31 80.55 -36.12
C ILE A 298 -9.45 81.11 -37.55
N ARG A 299 -9.66 82.44 -37.66
CA ARG A 299 -9.69 83.17 -38.94
C ARG A 299 -8.28 83.32 -39.49
N ASP A 300 -8.05 82.83 -40.71
CA ASP A 300 -6.93 83.26 -41.55
C ASP A 300 -7.44 84.25 -42.61
N GLU A 301 -7.10 85.52 -42.43
CA GLU A 301 -7.01 86.50 -43.52
C GLU A 301 -5.66 86.30 -44.23
N ALA A 302 -5.67 85.99 -45.53
CA ALA A 302 -5.10 86.88 -46.55
C ALA A 302 -5.03 86.24 -47.95
N ALA A 303 -5.45 87.09 -48.91
CA ALA A 303 -4.92 87.25 -50.26
C ALA A 303 -5.34 86.26 -51.37
N LYS A 304 -6.15 86.79 -52.30
CA LYS A 304 -5.79 86.83 -53.73
C LYS A 304 -6.42 88.04 -54.41
N PHE A 305 -5.60 88.68 -55.24
CA PHE A 305 -5.98 89.55 -56.35
C PHE A 305 -7.03 88.88 -57.26
#